data_AF-A0A660LF98-F1
#
_entry.id   AF-A0A660LF98-F1
#
_cell.length_a   1.000
_cell.length_b   1.000
_cell.length_c   1.000
_cell.angle_alpha   90.00
_cell.angle_beta   90.00
_cell.angle_gamma   90.00
#
_symmetry.space_group_name_H-M   'P 1'
#
loop_
_entity.id
_entity.type
_entity.pdbx_description
1 polymer ?
#
loop_
_entity_poly.entity_id
_entity_poly.type
_entity_poly.pdbx_seq_one_letter_code
_entity_poly.pdbx_strand_id
1 'polypeptide(L)'
;MRTGPAAEAATQDAAAVWGLPDFVYLPESAAVGSGTRELGDGLLIVGDLGVVVQVKSRENPGSDPERERSWLKKKASDAIKQGNGTVRFLKAQPRLLTNLRGRSVEIDGNAHRWLVVVVLDHDAPPGETVPSLEEAKHPTVVLLRRDWEFLFEQLKSTHAVVEYFERVAGEAVGLGDEPLRYYDLAQEDAATPPSPFPEEMMVAGVEVVSTPLLPLAPVAASDRKAHSLVRMIFEDIATTRLTQATEVDRLLVLAQLDRLPVGQRASLGEFLLDAMSAVAVQADEEAIAWRMRSVRGLDRRTHLGYGVCSRPHDEKIQHMFGLWAQLRHYDVLQAGAACDELRTVAVVLTPPRRGRRQWDTTMVSVFGEVGFEDETLATLRSAFPSALE
;
A
#
# COMPACT_ATOMS: atom_id res chain seq x y z
N MET A 1 -1.33 -30.89 13.41
CA MET A 1 -1.60 -29.47 13.68
C MET A 1 -3.04 -29.19 13.30
N ARG A 2 -3.83 -28.46 14.10
CA ARG A 2 -5.17 -27.99 13.69
C ARG A 2 -5.00 -27.08 12.47
N THR A 3 -5.76 -27.30 11.40
CA THR A 3 -5.53 -26.58 10.12
C THR A 3 -6.05 -25.15 10.16
N GLY A 4 -7.05 -24.85 11.00
CA GLY A 4 -7.62 -23.50 11.16
C GLY A 4 -6.58 -22.42 11.52
N PRO A 5 -5.88 -22.51 12.67
CA PRO A 5 -4.86 -21.53 13.04
C PRO A 5 -3.69 -21.44 12.06
N ALA A 6 -3.37 -22.53 11.35
CA ALA A 6 -2.32 -22.54 10.33
C ALA A 6 -2.74 -21.79 9.07
N ALA A 7 -4.00 -21.93 8.64
CA ALA A 7 -4.56 -21.21 7.50
C ALA A 7 -4.68 -19.70 7.76
N GLU A 8 -5.05 -19.33 8.99
CA GLU A 8 -5.07 -17.95 9.46
C GLU A 8 -3.68 -17.32 9.40
N ALA A 9 -2.68 -18.00 9.99
CA ALA A 9 -1.29 -17.57 9.95
C ALA A 9 -0.77 -17.43 8.50
N ALA A 10 -1.01 -18.41 7.63
CA ALA A 10 -0.59 -18.35 6.24
C ALA A 10 -1.21 -17.17 5.46
N THR A 11 -2.48 -16.88 5.71
CA THR A 11 -3.18 -15.74 5.07
C THR A 11 -2.56 -14.41 5.52
N GLN A 12 -2.26 -14.27 6.81
CA GLN A 12 -1.61 -13.09 7.36
C GLN A 12 -0.16 -12.96 6.88
N ASP A 13 0.58 -14.08 6.83
CA ASP A 13 1.96 -14.14 6.36
C ASP A 13 2.06 -13.71 4.90
N ALA A 14 1.16 -14.15 4.02
CA ALA A 14 1.15 -13.70 2.62
C ALA A 14 0.99 -12.17 2.52
N ALA A 15 0.09 -11.59 3.30
CA ALA A 15 -0.12 -10.15 3.34
C ALA A 15 1.08 -9.39 3.92
N ALA A 16 1.76 -9.97 4.91
CA ALA A 16 2.92 -9.37 5.57
C ALA A 16 4.22 -9.48 4.73
N VAL A 17 4.41 -10.63 4.07
CA VAL A 17 5.59 -10.94 3.27
C VAL A 17 5.59 -10.13 1.98
N TRP A 18 4.46 -10.07 1.29
CA TRP A 18 4.37 -9.41 0.00
C TRP A 18 3.84 -7.97 0.09
N GLY A 19 2.96 -7.67 1.05
CA GLY A 19 2.56 -6.32 1.45
C GLY A 19 3.41 -5.81 2.61
N LEU A 20 2.96 -4.83 3.39
CA LEU A 20 3.68 -4.34 4.58
C LEU A 20 3.07 -4.91 5.87
N PRO A 21 3.87 -5.51 6.78
CA PRO A 21 3.39 -6.00 8.07
C PRO A 21 2.75 -4.91 8.94
N ASP A 22 3.10 -3.64 8.70
CA ASP A 22 2.57 -2.46 9.38
C ASP A 22 1.05 -2.29 9.19
N PHE A 23 0.50 -2.83 8.09
CA PHE A 23 -0.92 -2.77 7.76
C PHE A 23 -1.72 -3.99 8.23
N VAL A 24 -1.05 -5.04 8.71
CA VAL A 24 -1.71 -6.30 9.10
C VAL A 24 -1.82 -6.35 10.62
N TYR A 25 -3.03 -6.53 11.12
CA TYR A 25 -3.33 -6.55 12.55
C TYR A 25 -3.81 -7.92 12.99
N LEU A 26 -3.29 -8.34 14.15
CA LEU A 26 -3.65 -9.61 14.77
C LEU A 26 -5.07 -9.53 15.32
N PRO A 27 -5.82 -10.65 15.31
CA PRO A 27 -7.11 -10.71 15.95
C PRO A 27 -6.96 -10.53 17.46
N GLU A 28 -7.58 -9.48 18.01
CA GLU A 28 -7.61 -9.25 19.44
C GLU A 28 -8.92 -9.82 20.02
N SER A 29 -8.81 -10.61 21.09
CA SER A 29 -9.97 -11.11 21.83
C SER A 29 -10.47 -10.01 22.77
N ALA A 30 -11.59 -9.36 22.43
CA ALA A 30 -12.24 -8.40 23.32
C ALA A 30 -13.31 -9.09 24.19
N ALA A 31 -13.34 -8.80 25.49
CA ALA A 31 -14.46 -9.21 26.33
C ALA A 31 -15.73 -8.42 25.96
N VAL A 32 -16.83 -9.12 25.67
CA VAL A 32 -18.14 -8.52 25.40
C VAL A 32 -19.17 -9.17 26.33
N GLY A 33 -19.52 -8.47 27.41
CA GLY A 33 -20.42 -9.01 28.45
C GLY A 33 -19.78 -10.20 29.19
N SER A 34 -20.48 -11.34 29.25
CA SER A 34 -19.96 -12.57 29.87
C SER A 34 -19.17 -13.47 28.90
N GLY A 35 -18.87 -13.02 27.68
CA GLY A 35 -18.15 -13.79 26.67
C GLY A 35 -16.94 -13.06 26.10
N THR A 36 -16.05 -13.81 25.43
CA THR A 36 -14.96 -13.27 24.61
C THR A 36 -15.40 -13.23 23.14
N ARG A 37 -15.09 -12.15 22.44
CA ARG A 37 -15.30 -11.98 21.01
C ARG A 37 -13.98 -11.66 20.34
N GLU A 38 -13.54 -12.52 19.45
CA GLU A 38 -12.36 -12.29 18.60
C GLU A 38 -12.72 -11.32 17.47
N LEU A 39 -11.85 -10.35 17.22
CA LEU A 39 -12.00 -9.35 16.15
C LEU A 39 -11.63 -9.94 14.80
N GLY A 40 -12.47 -10.86 14.33
CA GLY A 40 -12.24 -11.59 13.10
C GLY A 40 -10.97 -12.46 13.14
N ASP A 41 -10.58 -12.98 11.98
CA ASP A 41 -9.41 -13.86 11.85
C ASP A 41 -8.17 -13.05 11.38
N GLY A 42 -8.39 -11.81 10.91
CA GLY A 42 -7.36 -10.84 10.57
C GLY A 42 -7.96 -9.49 10.16
N LEU A 43 -7.14 -8.43 10.20
CA LEU A 43 -7.55 -7.09 9.83
C LEU A 43 -6.44 -6.42 9.03
N LEU A 44 -6.77 -5.81 7.89
CA LEU A 44 -5.86 -4.96 7.13
C LEU A 44 -6.31 -3.50 7.25
N ILE A 45 -5.40 -2.58 7.57
CA ILE A 45 -5.66 -1.13 7.55
C ILE A 45 -4.58 -0.45 6.72
N VAL A 46 -4.96 0.19 5.61
CA VAL A 46 -4.05 0.93 4.73
C VAL A 46 -4.69 2.27 4.33
N GLY A 47 -4.20 3.37 4.91
CA GLY A 47 -4.79 4.68 4.71
C GLY A 47 -6.24 4.75 5.20
N ASP A 48 -7.15 5.18 4.33
CA ASP A 48 -8.59 5.27 4.56
C ASP A 48 -9.33 3.94 4.35
N LEU A 49 -8.63 2.86 3.99
CA LEU A 49 -9.21 1.56 3.69
C LEU A 49 -8.99 0.57 4.85
N GLY A 50 -10.05 -0.16 5.19
CA GLY A 50 -10.04 -1.24 6.17
C GLY A 50 -10.63 -2.52 5.59
N VAL A 51 -9.97 -3.66 5.81
CA VAL A 51 -10.46 -4.98 5.39
C VAL A 51 -10.55 -5.90 6.58
N VAL A 52 -11.76 -6.39 6.86
CA VAL A 52 -11.94 -7.49 7.80
C VAL A 52 -11.77 -8.80 7.05
N VAL A 53 -10.81 -9.60 7.48
CA VAL A 53 -10.51 -10.92 6.91
C VAL A 53 -11.16 -12.00 7.79
N GLN A 54 -11.86 -12.93 7.15
CA GLN A 54 -12.43 -14.11 7.77
C GLN A 54 -11.91 -15.35 7.06
N VAL A 55 -11.20 -16.22 7.78
CA VAL A 55 -10.62 -17.44 7.25
C VAL A 55 -11.47 -18.62 7.71
N LYS A 56 -11.84 -19.51 6.78
CA LYS A 56 -12.53 -20.76 7.12
C LYS A 56 -11.82 -21.92 6.45
N SER A 57 -11.19 -22.77 7.27
CA SER A 57 -10.49 -23.97 6.83
C SER A 57 -11.38 -25.21 6.94
N ARG A 58 -11.21 -26.13 5.99
CA ARG A 58 -11.88 -27.44 5.98
C ARG A 58 -10.95 -28.50 6.56
N GLU A 59 -11.20 -28.93 7.79
CA GLU A 59 -10.55 -30.13 8.35
C GLU A 59 -11.19 -31.40 7.74
N ASN A 60 -10.38 -32.21 7.05
CA ASN A 60 -10.77 -33.49 6.42
C ASN A 60 -11.92 -33.34 5.38
N PRO A 61 -11.66 -32.79 4.18
CA PRO A 61 -12.66 -32.73 3.13
C PRO A 61 -13.19 -34.14 2.81
N GLY A 62 -14.51 -34.28 2.75
CA GLY A 62 -15.17 -35.52 2.36
C GLY A 62 -15.09 -35.74 0.85
N SER A 63 -15.39 -36.96 0.41
CA SER A 63 -15.43 -37.31 -1.01
C SER A 63 -16.75 -36.93 -1.71
N ASP A 64 -17.74 -36.38 -0.98
CA ASP A 64 -19.05 -36.00 -1.50
C ASP A 64 -19.06 -34.52 -1.96
N PRO A 65 -19.07 -34.26 -3.28
CA PRO A 65 -18.98 -32.90 -3.80
C PRO A 65 -20.15 -32.00 -3.39
N GLU A 66 -21.35 -32.56 -3.19
CA GLU A 66 -22.53 -31.74 -2.85
C GLU A 66 -22.50 -31.30 -1.39
N ARG A 67 -22.00 -32.17 -0.51
CA ARG A 67 -21.74 -31.82 0.88
C ARG A 67 -20.65 -30.76 1.00
N GLU A 68 -19.58 -30.87 0.23
CA GLU A 68 -18.51 -29.86 0.24
C GLU A 68 -19.00 -28.52 -0.32
N ARG A 69 -19.78 -28.52 -1.40
CA ARG A 69 -20.41 -27.31 -1.94
C ARG A 69 -21.33 -26.64 -0.91
N SER A 70 -22.17 -27.43 -0.24
CA SER A 70 -23.04 -26.94 0.83
C SER A 70 -22.26 -26.38 2.01
N TRP A 71 -21.16 -27.04 2.39
CA TRP A 71 -20.26 -26.56 3.44
C TRP A 71 -19.61 -25.23 3.07
N LEU A 72 -19.05 -25.11 1.87
CA LEU A 72 -18.40 -23.88 1.37
C LEU A 72 -19.38 -22.70 1.36
N LYS A 73 -20.59 -22.89 0.79
CA LYS A 73 -21.63 -21.86 0.76
C LYS A 73 -22.06 -21.43 2.17
N LYS A 74 -22.27 -22.39 3.07
CA LYS A 74 -22.61 -22.11 4.46
C LYS A 74 -21.51 -21.33 5.17
N LYS A 75 -20.24 -21.75 5.01
CA LYS A 75 -19.11 -21.10 5.67
C LYS A 75 -18.83 -19.70 5.13
N ALA A 76 -19.03 -19.49 3.83
CA ALA A 76 -19.00 -18.15 3.25
C ALA A 76 -20.07 -17.26 3.90
N SER A 77 -21.33 -17.69 3.94
CA SER A 77 -22.42 -16.94 4.55
C SER A 77 -22.17 -16.62 6.04
N ASP A 78 -21.73 -17.61 6.82
CA ASP A 78 -21.39 -17.44 8.24
C ASP A 78 -20.24 -16.43 8.42
N ALA A 79 -19.20 -16.51 7.59
CA ALA A 79 -18.05 -15.60 7.62
C ALA A 79 -18.45 -14.17 7.24
N ILE A 80 -19.31 -13.97 6.23
CA ILE A 80 -19.82 -12.64 5.86
C ILE A 80 -20.54 -11.99 7.04
N LYS A 81 -21.41 -12.74 7.73
CA LYS A 81 -22.11 -12.26 8.94
C LYS A 81 -21.13 -11.88 10.05
N GLN A 82 -20.09 -12.68 10.25
CA GLN A 82 -19.04 -12.40 11.22
C GLN A 82 -18.30 -11.10 10.85
N GLY A 83 -17.87 -10.95 9.59
CA GLY A 83 -17.22 -9.75 9.08
C GLY A 83 -18.04 -8.48 9.27
N ASN A 84 -19.33 -8.51 8.89
CA ASN A 84 -20.28 -7.41 9.14
C ASN A 84 -20.34 -7.05 10.64
N GLY A 85 -20.34 -8.06 11.51
CA GLY A 85 -20.35 -7.88 12.95
C GLY A 85 -19.08 -7.22 13.49
N THR A 86 -17.92 -7.55 12.92
CA THR A 86 -16.62 -6.97 13.26
C THR A 86 -16.55 -5.51 12.82
N VAL A 87 -16.97 -5.17 11.60
CA VAL A 87 -17.03 -3.76 11.14
C VAL A 87 -17.91 -2.93 12.07
N ARG A 88 -19.10 -3.42 12.42
CA ARG A 88 -19.99 -2.73 13.37
C ARG A 88 -19.32 -2.52 14.73
N PHE A 89 -18.56 -3.49 15.20
CA PHE A 89 -17.85 -3.38 16.47
C PHE A 89 -16.71 -2.35 16.41
N LEU A 90 -15.93 -2.31 15.33
CA LEU A 90 -14.85 -1.34 15.13
C LEU A 90 -15.39 0.09 15.00
N LYS A 91 -16.58 0.27 14.41
CA LYS A 91 -17.25 1.58 14.31
C LYS A 91 -17.87 2.07 15.63
N ALA A 92 -18.09 1.18 16.59
CA ALA A 92 -18.74 1.56 17.85
C ALA A 92 -17.86 2.42 18.75
N GLN A 93 -16.54 2.18 18.74
CA GLN A 93 -15.56 2.98 19.48
C GLN A 93 -14.15 2.71 18.96
N PRO A 94 -13.22 3.67 19.09
CA PRO A 94 -11.81 3.43 18.81
C PRO A 94 -11.24 2.25 19.60
N ARG A 95 -10.29 1.53 18.98
CA ARG A 95 -9.66 0.33 19.55
C ARG A 95 -8.15 0.38 19.38
N LEU A 96 -7.43 0.03 20.44
CA LEU A 96 -5.99 -0.14 20.39
C LEU A 96 -5.67 -1.53 19.84
N LEU A 97 -5.19 -1.62 18.61
CA LEU A 97 -4.85 -2.89 17.95
C LEU A 97 -3.34 -3.00 17.73
N THR A 98 -2.82 -4.22 17.72
CA THR A 98 -1.38 -4.46 17.49
C THR A 98 -1.13 -5.04 16.11
N ASN A 99 -0.29 -4.37 15.32
CA ASN A 99 0.10 -4.84 14.00
C ASN A 99 1.17 -5.95 14.06
N LEU A 100 1.47 -6.58 12.94
CA LEU A 100 2.49 -7.66 12.85
C LEU A 100 3.92 -7.17 13.08
N ARG A 101 4.15 -5.85 13.20
CA ARG A 101 5.42 -5.30 13.71
C ARG A 101 5.47 -5.26 15.24
N GLY A 102 4.41 -5.67 15.93
CA GLY A 102 4.29 -5.60 17.39
C GLY A 102 4.02 -4.20 17.91
N ARG A 103 3.44 -3.30 17.09
CA ARG A 103 3.17 -1.91 17.47
C ARG A 103 1.68 -1.69 17.65
N SER A 104 1.32 -1.05 18.76
CA SER A 104 -0.07 -0.77 19.10
C SER A 104 -0.50 0.58 18.55
N VAL A 105 -1.66 0.60 17.88
CA VAL A 105 -2.21 1.75 17.16
C VAL A 105 -3.68 1.87 17.51
N GLU A 106 -4.13 3.08 17.85
CA GLU A 106 -5.55 3.33 18.04
C GLU A 106 -6.22 3.49 16.67
N ILE A 107 -7.21 2.65 16.39
CA ILE A 107 -7.98 2.62 15.15
C ILE A 107 -9.41 3.07 15.46
N ASP A 108 -9.83 4.19 14.88
CA ASP A 108 -11.24 4.59 14.83
C ASP A 108 -11.89 3.97 13.58
N GLY A 109 -12.81 3.03 13.79
CA GLY A 109 -13.50 2.39 12.67
C GLY A 109 -14.34 3.34 11.81
N ASN A 110 -14.64 4.56 12.26
CA ASN A 110 -15.36 5.55 11.45
C ASN A 110 -14.46 6.28 10.45
N ALA A 111 -13.14 6.25 10.65
CA ALA A 111 -12.15 6.85 9.74
C ALA A 111 -11.89 6.01 8.48
N HIS A 112 -12.49 4.82 8.37
CA HIS A 112 -12.19 3.87 7.30
C HIS A 112 -13.44 3.46 6.50
N ARG A 113 -13.23 3.30 5.19
CA ARG A 113 -14.12 2.55 4.30
C ARG A 113 -13.82 1.07 4.48
N TRP A 114 -14.87 0.26 4.66
CA TRP A 114 -14.73 -1.13 5.09
C TRP A 114 -15.13 -2.13 4.02
N LEU A 115 -14.28 -3.14 3.85
CA LEU A 115 -14.55 -4.35 3.08
C LEU A 115 -14.53 -5.59 3.97
N VAL A 116 -15.23 -6.63 3.53
CA VAL A 116 -15.17 -7.97 4.13
C VAL A 116 -14.58 -8.94 3.10
N VAL A 117 -13.45 -9.55 3.44
CA VAL A 117 -12.86 -10.61 2.61
C VAL A 117 -12.98 -11.93 3.34
N VAL A 118 -13.61 -12.91 2.68
CA VAL A 118 -13.70 -14.28 3.17
C VAL A 118 -12.72 -15.14 2.40
N VAL A 119 -11.78 -15.74 3.13
CA VAL A 119 -10.77 -16.66 2.60
C VAL A 119 -11.18 -18.07 2.99
N LEU A 120 -11.49 -18.90 1.99
CA LEU A 120 -11.79 -20.31 2.18
C LEU A 120 -10.53 -21.14 1.92
N ASP A 121 -10.08 -21.85 2.95
CA ASP A 121 -8.94 -22.76 2.84
C ASP A 121 -9.45 -24.18 2.56
N HIS A 122 -9.43 -24.54 1.28
CA HIS A 122 -9.91 -25.80 0.74
C HIS A 122 -9.09 -26.18 -0.51
N ASP A 123 -8.42 -27.34 -0.48
CA ASP A 123 -7.45 -27.72 -1.52
C ASP A 123 -8.08 -27.90 -2.91
N ALA A 124 -9.22 -28.61 -2.95
CA ALA A 124 -9.91 -28.95 -4.19
C ALA A 124 -11.42 -28.70 -4.07
N PRO A 125 -11.88 -27.43 -4.09
CA PRO A 125 -13.30 -27.14 -4.03
C PRO A 125 -14.02 -27.78 -5.23
N PRO A 126 -15.26 -28.27 -5.05
CA PRO A 126 -16.05 -28.74 -6.18
C PRO A 126 -16.18 -27.65 -7.25
N GLY A 127 -16.00 -28.01 -8.52
CA GLY A 127 -16.12 -27.08 -9.63
C GLY A 127 -17.45 -26.32 -9.62
N GLU A 128 -17.41 -25.09 -10.17
CA GLU A 128 -18.57 -24.19 -10.30
C GLU A 128 -19.20 -23.77 -8.96
N THR A 129 -18.49 -23.93 -7.84
CA THR A 129 -18.99 -23.46 -6.55
C THR A 129 -18.88 -21.94 -6.48
N VAL A 130 -20.02 -21.26 -6.66
CA VAL A 130 -20.16 -19.81 -6.46
C VAL A 130 -20.81 -19.53 -5.10
N PRO A 131 -20.10 -18.87 -4.16
CA PRO A 131 -20.66 -18.44 -2.88
C PRO A 131 -21.72 -17.35 -3.06
N SER A 132 -22.78 -17.38 -2.24
CA SER A 132 -23.77 -16.29 -2.20
C SER A 132 -23.24 -15.12 -1.39
N LEU A 133 -23.50 -13.90 -1.86
CA LEU A 133 -23.18 -12.63 -1.19
C LEU A 133 -24.41 -11.95 -0.57
N GLU A 134 -25.58 -12.60 -0.53
CA GLU A 134 -26.85 -12.01 -0.05
C GLU A 134 -26.79 -11.43 1.37
N GLU A 135 -25.90 -11.96 2.21
CA GLU A 135 -25.74 -11.54 3.61
C GLU A 135 -24.77 -10.37 3.78
N ALA A 136 -24.15 -9.90 2.69
CA ALA A 136 -23.18 -8.81 2.70
C ALA A 136 -23.85 -7.47 3.04
N LYS A 137 -23.30 -6.75 4.01
CA LYS A 137 -23.68 -5.36 4.35
C LYS A 137 -22.61 -4.34 4.00
N HIS A 138 -21.46 -4.84 3.57
CA HIS A 138 -20.29 -4.09 3.14
C HIS A 138 -19.81 -4.70 1.82
N PRO A 139 -19.05 -3.97 0.99
CA PRO A 139 -18.33 -4.53 -0.13
C PRO A 139 -17.61 -5.82 0.29
N THR A 140 -17.91 -6.93 -0.41
CA THR A 140 -17.50 -8.27 0.04
C THR A 140 -16.92 -9.07 -1.12
N VAL A 141 -15.82 -9.78 -0.83
CA VAL A 141 -15.19 -10.74 -1.74
C VAL A 141 -15.04 -12.09 -1.04
N VAL A 142 -15.32 -13.18 -1.73
CA VAL A 142 -15.11 -14.55 -1.24
C VAL A 142 -14.19 -15.26 -2.20
N LEU A 143 -13.03 -15.74 -1.73
CA LEU A 143 -12.02 -16.39 -2.56
C LEU A 143 -11.31 -17.52 -1.81
N LEU A 144 -10.49 -18.30 -2.51
CA LEU A 144 -9.67 -19.35 -1.87
C LEU A 144 -8.38 -18.77 -1.30
N ARG A 145 -7.78 -19.48 -0.32
CA ARG A 145 -6.45 -19.09 0.21
C ARG A 145 -5.37 -18.95 -0.88
N ARG A 146 -5.35 -19.87 -1.85
CA ARG A 146 -4.40 -19.79 -2.98
C ARG A 146 -4.59 -18.56 -3.86
N ASP A 147 -5.82 -18.08 -3.98
CA ASP A 147 -6.17 -16.91 -4.78
C ASP A 147 -5.74 -15.62 -4.04
N TRP A 148 -5.85 -15.62 -2.70
CA TRP A 148 -5.34 -14.56 -1.84
C TRP A 148 -3.82 -14.44 -1.95
N GLU A 149 -3.13 -15.57 -1.87
CA GLU A 149 -1.67 -15.65 -2.03
C GLU A 149 -1.24 -15.17 -3.42
N PHE A 150 -1.95 -15.60 -4.47
CA PHE A 150 -1.73 -15.15 -5.84
C PHE A 150 -1.82 -13.62 -5.96
N LEU A 151 -2.87 -12.98 -5.44
CA LEU A 151 -3.03 -11.53 -5.53
C LEU A 151 -1.89 -10.78 -4.83
N PHE A 152 -1.52 -11.19 -3.63
CA PHE A 152 -0.40 -10.59 -2.90
C PHE A 152 0.94 -10.83 -3.59
N GLU A 153 1.18 -12.02 -4.12
CA GLU A 153 2.39 -12.32 -4.88
C GLU A 153 2.48 -11.48 -6.17
N GLN A 154 1.36 -11.34 -6.87
CA GLN A 154 1.24 -10.63 -8.13
C GLN A 154 1.45 -9.12 -7.95
N LEU A 155 0.78 -8.51 -6.97
CA LEU A 155 0.73 -7.05 -6.79
C LEU A 155 1.80 -6.52 -5.83
N LYS A 156 2.26 -7.32 -4.86
CA LYS A 156 3.29 -6.93 -3.87
C LYS A 156 3.00 -5.60 -3.15
N SER A 157 1.73 -5.32 -2.92
CA SER A 157 1.22 -4.10 -2.31
C SER A 157 -0.09 -4.40 -1.59
N THR A 158 -0.20 -3.99 -0.33
CA THR A 158 -1.46 -4.14 0.41
C THR A 158 -2.50 -3.20 -0.18
N HIS A 159 -2.13 -1.95 -0.49
CA HIS A 159 -3.02 -0.97 -1.10
C HIS A 159 -3.60 -1.48 -2.42
N ALA A 160 -2.77 -1.94 -3.36
CA ALA A 160 -3.25 -2.41 -4.66
C ALA A 160 -4.15 -3.66 -4.54
N VAL A 161 -3.88 -4.56 -3.60
CA VAL A 161 -4.76 -5.72 -3.33
C VAL A 161 -6.11 -5.26 -2.79
N VAL A 162 -6.14 -4.26 -1.90
CA VAL A 162 -7.41 -3.73 -1.37
C VAL A 162 -8.18 -2.97 -2.44
N GLU A 163 -7.51 -2.20 -3.30
CA GLU A 163 -8.15 -1.55 -4.47
C GLU A 163 -8.72 -2.57 -5.45
N TYR A 164 -8.00 -3.67 -5.69
CA TYR A 164 -8.53 -4.80 -6.46
C TYR A 164 -9.82 -5.34 -5.83
N PHE A 165 -9.84 -5.55 -4.50
CA PHE A 165 -11.05 -5.99 -3.81
C PHE A 165 -12.18 -4.96 -3.88
N GLU A 166 -11.90 -3.66 -3.79
CA GLU A 166 -12.92 -2.61 -4.00
C GLU A 166 -13.51 -2.69 -5.41
N ARG A 167 -12.67 -2.92 -6.43
CA ARG A 167 -13.10 -3.01 -7.83
C ARG A 167 -14.06 -4.17 -8.08
N VAL A 168 -13.81 -5.34 -7.47
CA VAL A 168 -14.58 -6.57 -7.74
C VAL A 168 -15.62 -6.90 -6.67
N ALA A 169 -15.74 -6.07 -5.64
CA ALA A 169 -16.64 -6.34 -4.52
C ALA A 169 -18.11 -6.38 -4.97
N GLY A 170 -18.83 -7.39 -4.48
CA GLY A 170 -20.24 -7.63 -4.86
C GLY A 170 -20.42 -8.50 -6.10
N GLU A 171 -19.35 -8.80 -6.84
CA GLU A 171 -19.38 -9.75 -7.94
C GLU A 171 -19.03 -11.16 -7.44
N ALA A 172 -20.02 -12.04 -7.46
CA ALA A 172 -19.83 -13.44 -7.10
C ALA A 172 -19.13 -14.18 -8.25
N VAL A 173 -17.99 -14.82 -7.95
CA VAL A 173 -17.19 -15.61 -8.89
C VAL A 173 -17.05 -17.05 -8.38
N GLY A 174 -16.78 -17.98 -9.30
CA GLY A 174 -16.47 -19.36 -8.94
C GLY A 174 -15.20 -19.44 -8.09
N LEU A 175 -15.23 -20.27 -7.04
CA LEU A 175 -14.04 -20.47 -6.21
C LEU A 175 -12.89 -21.06 -7.02
N GLY A 176 -11.75 -20.37 -7.03
CA GLY A 176 -10.57 -20.72 -7.83
C GLY A 176 -10.48 -20.01 -9.19
N ASP A 177 -11.50 -19.23 -9.57
CA ASP A 177 -11.51 -18.47 -10.82
C ASP A 177 -11.00 -17.02 -10.62
N GLU A 178 -10.56 -16.67 -9.42
CA GLU A 178 -10.01 -15.34 -9.12
C GLU A 178 -8.83 -14.96 -10.02
N PRO A 179 -7.86 -15.86 -10.32
CA PRO A 179 -6.81 -15.53 -11.27
C PRO A 179 -7.34 -15.25 -12.67
N LEU A 180 -8.39 -15.94 -13.11
CA LEU A 180 -9.03 -15.67 -14.41
C LEU A 180 -9.64 -14.27 -14.42
N ARG A 181 -10.45 -13.94 -13.40
CA ARG A 181 -11.02 -12.59 -13.23
C ARG A 181 -9.93 -11.53 -13.20
N TYR A 182 -8.84 -11.76 -12.47
CA TYR A 182 -7.70 -10.85 -12.43
C TYR A 182 -7.11 -10.62 -13.83
N TYR A 183 -6.86 -11.68 -14.61
CA TYR A 183 -6.26 -11.55 -15.93
C TYR A 183 -7.20 -10.91 -16.95
N ASP A 184 -8.51 -11.17 -16.86
CA ASP A 184 -9.50 -10.51 -17.70
C ASP A 184 -9.48 -8.99 -17.44
N LEU A 185 -9.52 -8.57 -16.17
CA LEU A 185 -9.41 -7.15 -15.78
C LEU A 185 -8.05 -6.54 -16.17
N ALA A 186 -6.95 -7.28 -16.04
CA ALA A 186 -5.63 -6.81 -16.46
C ALA A 186 -5.52 -6.63 -17.98
N GLN A 187 -6.20 -7.46 -18.78
CA GLN A 187 -6.29 -7.29 -20.23
C GLN A 187 -7.14 -6.07 -20.58
N GLU A 188 -8.27 -5.85 -19.90
CA GLU A 188 -9.09 -4.66 -20.05
C GLU A 188 -8.31 -3.39 -19.72
N ASP A 189 -7.55 -3.38 -18.61
CA ASP A 189 -6.71 -2.26 -18.21
C ASP A 189 -5.62 -1.98 -19.25
N ALA A 190 -4.99 -3.02 -19.80
CA ALA A 190 -3.96 -2.88 -20.83
C ALA A 190 -4.54 -2.38 -22.17
N ALA A 191 -5.80 -2.69 -22.48
CA ALA A 191 -6.49 -2.22 -23.68
C ALA A 191 -7.08 -0.82 -23.52
N THR A 192 -7.25 -0.34 -22.29
CA THR A 192 -7.87 0.95 -21.99
C THR A 192 -6.87 2.09 -22.24
N PRO A 193 -7.21 3.09 -23.08
CA PRO A 193 -6.38 4.26 -23.26
C PRO A 193 -6.18 5.03 -21.94
N PRO A 194 -4.99 5.61 -21.70
CA PRO A 194 -4.76 6.45 -20.54
C PRO A 194 -5.78 7.59 -20.42
N SER A 195 -6.29 7.80 -19.21
CA SER A 195 -7.06 9.01 -18.90
C SER A 195 -6.15 10.24 -19.01
N PRO A 196 -6.66 11.39 -19.49
CA PRO A 196 -5.87 12.62 -19.55
C PRO A 196 -5.43 13.02 -18.14
N PHE A 197 -4.16 13.39 -17.99
CA PHE A 197 -3.66 13.94 -16.74
C PHE A 197 -4.14 15.39 -16.58
N PRO A 198 -4.55 15.84 -15.38
CA PRO A 198 -5.06 17.19 -15.18
C PRO A 198 -4.05 18.25 -15.61
N GLU A 199 -4.46 19.15 -16.51
CA GLU A 199 -3.57 20.16 -17.11
C GLU A 199 -2.96 21.07 -16.04
N GLU A 200 -3.75 21.42 -15.02
CA GLU A 200 -3.34 22.26 -13.92
C GLU A 200 -2.20 21.63 -13.10
N MET A 201 -2.13 20.30 -13.06
CA MET A 201 -1.07 19.55 -12.36
C MET A 201 0.14 19.24 -13.25
N MET A 202 0.09 19.56 -14.55
CA MET A 202 1.21 19.36 -15.45
C MET A 202 2.30 20.40 -15.19
N VAL A 203 3.55 19.96 -15.24
CA VAL A 203 4.72 20.84 -15.23
C VAL A 203 5.39 20.74 -16.60
N ALA A 204 5.76 21.88 -17.18
CA ALA A 204 6.42 21.90 -18.48
C ALA A 204 7.67 21.01 -18.47
N GLY A 205 7.82 20.17 -19.50
CA GLY A 205 8.96 19.24 -19.63
C GLY A 205 8.85 17.96 -18.79
N VAL A 206 7.73 17.71 -18.11
CA VAL A 206 7.51 16.47 -17.33
C VAL A 206 6.81 15.40 -18.18
N GLU A 207 7.29 14.17 -18.04
CA GLU A 207 6.71 12.99 -18.67
C GLU A 207 5.44 12.54 -17.93
N VAL A 208 4.34 12.36 -18.68
CA VAL A 208 3.14 11.69 -18.20
C VAL A 208 3.27 10.20 -18.46
N VAL A 209 3.47 9.43 -17.39
CA VAL A 209 3.54 7.97 -17.47
C VAL A 209 2.20 7.38 -17.05
N SER A 210 1.64 6.52 -17.91
CA SER A 210 0.45 5.73 -17.60
C SER A 210 0.81 4.25 -17.60
N THR A 211 0.34 3.54 -16.58
CA THR A 211 0.48 2.08 -16.46
C THR A 211 -0.89 1.46 -16.20
N PRO A 212 -1.17 0.25 -16.69
CA PRO A 212 -2.36 -0.51 -16.29
C PRO A 212 -2.45 -0.60 -14.76
N LEU A 213 -3.67 -0.57 -14.22
CA LEU A 213 -3.88 -0.73 -12.78
C LEU A 213 -3.46 -2.13 -12.34
N LEU A 214 -3.92 -3.15 -13.07
CA LEU A 214 -3.51 -4.53 -12.88
C LEU A 214 -2.47 -4.96 -13.93
N PRO A 215 -1.26 -5.35 -13.51
CA PRO A 215 -0.23 -5.81 -14.44
C PRO A 215 -0.46 -7.26 -14.88
N LEU A 216 -0.26 -7.53 -16.17
CA LEU A 216 -0.31 -8.88 -16.76
C LEU A 216 0.85 -9.77 -16.29
N ALA A 217 2.04 -9.21 -16.11
CA ALA A 217 3.17 -9.90 -15.52
C ALA A 217 3.28 -9.59 -14.02
N PRO A 218 3.76 -10.53 -13.19
CA PRO A 218 4.03 -10.24 -11.78
C PRO A 218 4.96 -9.02 -11.64
N VAL A 219 4.70 -8.14 -10.67
CA VAL A 219 5.32 -6.80 -10.50
C VAL A 219 6.86 -6.83 -10.30
N ALA A 220 7.45 -7.99 -10.09
CA ALA A 220 8.91 -8.18 -9.97
C ALA A 220 9.49 -9.18 -10.99
N ALA A 221 8.75 -9.53 -12.04
CA ALA A 221 9.19 -10.54 -13.01
C ALA A 221 10.36 -10.05 -13.88
N SER A 222 10.34 -8.80 -14.32
CA SER A 222 11.33 -8.20 -15.24
C SER A 222 12.51 -7.54 -14.53
N ASP A 223 12.30 -6.81 -13.43
CA ASP A 223 13.37 -6.14 -12.68
C ASP A 223 13.26 -6.35 -11.17
N ARG A 224 13.80 -7.49 -10.71
CA ARG A 224 13.86 -7.83 -9.28
C ARG A 224 14.70 -6.84 -8.48
N LYS A 225 15.74 -6.24 -9.06
CA LYS A 225 16.67 -5.39 -8.30
C LYS A 225 16.03 -4.04 -8.01
N ALA A 226 15.45 -3.39 -9.03
CA ALA A 226 14.74 -2.14 -8.88
C ALA A 226 13.56 -2.28 -7.91
N HIS A 227 12.75 -3.34 -8.06
CA HIS A 227 11.65 -3.59 -7.13
C HIS A 227 12.15 -3.83 -5.69
N SER A 228 13.22 -4.60 -5.51
CA SER A 228 13.80 -4.84 -4.18
C SER A 228 14.32 -3.56 -3.55
N LEU A 229 14.87 -2.62 -4.33
CA LEU A 229 15.29 -1.31 -3.83
C LEU A 229 14.11 -0.54 -3.24
N VAL A 230 13.01 -0.41 -3.98
CA VAL A 230 11.80 0.28 -3.47
C VAL A 230 11.27 -0.40 -2.22
N ARG A 231 11.25 -1.75 -2.18
CA ARG A 231 10.85 -2.48 -0.97
C ARG A 231 11.77 -2.18 0.21
N MET A 232 13.09 -2.17 0.03
CA MET A 232 14.04 -1.87 1.10
C MET A 232 13.84 -0.46 1.66
N ILE A 233 13.50 0.52 0.81
CA ILE A 233 13.17 1.88 1.24
C ILE A 233 11.94 1.88 2.15
N PHE A 234 10.88 1.14 1.77
CA PHE A 234 9.67 1.06 2.59
C PHE A 234 9.95 0.38 3.93
N GLU A 235 10.78 -0.67 3.94
CA GLU A 235 11.24 -1.35 5.15
C GLU A 235 12.09 -0.44 6.06
N ASP A 236 12.99 0.36 5.49
CA ASP A 236 13.78 1.34 6.25
C ASP A 236 12.86 2.35 6.94
N ILE A 237 11.87 2.89 6.22
CA ILE A 237 10.90 3.84 6.78
C ILE A 237 10.04 3.14 7.85
N ALA A 238 9.56 1.93 7.58
CA ALA A 238 8.75 1.14 8.51
C ALA A 238 9.52 0.82 9.80
N THR A 239 10.84 0.61 9.74
CA THR A 239 11.66 0.29 10.92
C THR A 239 12.29 1.51 11.59
N THR A 240 12.10 2.71 11.03
CA THR A 240 12.64 3.95 11.57
C THR A 240 12.07 4.25 12.97
N ARG A 241 12.97 4.61 13.88
CA ARG A 241 12.61 5.10 15.21
C ARG A 241 12.05 6.51 15.10
N LEU A 242 10.83 6.70 15.58
CA LEU A 242 10.18 8.01 15.60
C LEU A 242 10.81 8.89 16.68
N THR A 243 11.11 10.14 16.31
CA THR A 243 11.62 11.17 17.23
C THR A 243 10.59 12.28 17.46
N GLN A 244 9.91 12.69 16.39
CA GLN A 244 8.93 13.78 16.41
C GLN A 244 7.55 13.40 15.84
N ALA A 245 7.48 12.33 15.03
CA ALA A 245 6.25 11.86 14.40
C ALA A 245 5.52 10.83 15.27
N THR A 246 4.20 10.73 15.12
CA THR A 246 3.40 9.67 15.76
C THR A 246 3.40 8.39 14.94
N GLU A 247 2.96 7.29 15.56
CA GLU A 247 2.76 6.02 14.85
C GLU A 247 1.75 6.16 13.70
N VAL A 248 0.69 6.94 13.93
CA VAL A 248 -0.33 7.27 12.94
C VAL A 248 0.28 8.00 11.75
N ASP A 249 1.15 9.00 11.99
CA ASP A 249 1.85 9.72 10.91
C ASP A 249 2.69 8.77 10.06
N ARG A 250 3.40 7.82 10.68
CA ARG A 250 4.18 6.84 9.92
C ARG A 250 3.29 5.94 9.08
N LEU A 251 2.18 5.44 9.62
CA LEU A 251 1.26 4.60 8.87
C LEU A 251 0.63 5.35 7.69
N LEU A 252 0.29 6.63 7.87
CA LEU A 252 -0.17 7.48 6.77
C LEU A 252 0.91 7.63 5.70
N VAL A 253 2.16 7.86 6.08
CA VAL A 253 3.29 7.91 5.13
C VAL A 253 3.46 6.60 4.39
N LEU A 254 3.46 5.46 5.10
CA LEU A 254 3.58 4.15 4.47
C LEU A 254 2.42 3.89 3.51
N ALA A 255 1.20 4.30 3.86
CA ALA A 255 0.04 4.18 2.98
C ALA A 255 0.19 5.03 1.71
N GLN A 256 0.72 6.26 1.82
CA GLN A 256 1.03 7.09 0.64
C GLN A 256 2.11 6.47 -0.25
N LEU A 257 3.12 5.84 0.35
CA LEU A 257 4.16 5.15 -0.41
C LEU A 257 3.61 3.89 -1.10
N ASP A 258 2.76 3.12 -0.42
CA ASP A 258 2.16 1.91 -0.96
C ASP A 258 1.13 2.19 -2.08
N ARG A 259 0.59 3.42 -2.14
CA ARG A 259 -0.24 3.93 -3.26
C ARG A 259 0.52 4.10 -4.57
N LEU A 260 1.85 4.07 -4.58
CA LEU A 260 2.61 4.12 -5.82
C LEU A 260 2.18 2.95 -6.73
N PRO A 261 1.64 3.23 -7.95
CA PRO A 261 1.14 2.19 -8.83
C PRO A 261 2.17 1.11 -9.04
N VAL A 262 1.74 -0.14 -8.92
CA VAL A 262 2.65 -1.29 -8.91
C VAL A 262 3.50 -1.37 -10.18
N GLY A 263 2.93 -1.01 -11.34
CA GLY A 263 3.65 -0.93 -12.62
C GLY A 263 4.76 0.13 -12.67
N GLN A 264 4.71 1.15 -11.81
CA GLN A 264 5.72 2.23 -11.76
C GLN A 264 6.85 1.95 -10.78
N ARG A 265 6.71 0.97 -9.88
CA ARG A 265 7.72 0.67 -8.85
C ARG A 265 9.06 0.26 -9.44
N ALA A 266 9.07 -0.52 -10.52
CA ALA A 266 10.29 -0.91 -11.22
C ALA A 266 11.00 0.32 -11.83
N SER A 267 10.28 1.15 -12.60
CA SER A 267 10.85 2.37 -13.19
C SER A 267 11.38 3.35 -12.14
N LEU A 268 10.70 3.47 -10.99
CA LEU A 268 11.21 4.26 -9.87
C LEU A 268 12.52 3.68 -9.32
N GLY A 269 12.58 2.36 -9.12
CA GLY A 269 13.78 1.69 -8.66
C GLY A 269 14.95 1.84 -9.63
N GLU A 270 14.70 1.73 -10.93
CA GLU A 270 15.69 1.99 -12.00
C GLU A 270 16.20 3.42 -11.91
N PHE A 271 15.31 4.41 -11.82
CA PHE A 271 15.68 5.81 -11.63
C PHE A 271 16.59 6.01 -10.41
N LEU A 272 16.26 5.38 -9.28
CA LEU A 272 17.08 5.50 -8.07
C LEU A 272 18.45 4.83 -8.22
N LEU A 273 18.53 3.68 -8.89
CA LEU A 273 19.80 3.00 -9.19
C LEU A 273 20.69 3.85 -10.11
N ASP A 274 20.11 4.43 -11.15
CA ASP A 274 20.81 5.32 -12.09
C ASP A 274 21.24 6.61 -11.39
N ALA A 275 20.35 7.20 -10.58
CA ALA A 275 20.65 8.37 -9.78
C ALA A 275 21.80 8.12 -8.80
N MET A 276 21.79 6.99 -8.08
CA MET A 276 22.91 6.57 -7.22
C MET A 276 24.21 6.44 -7.98
N SER A 277 24.18 5.84 -9.16
CA SER A 277 25.37 5.69 -10.01
C SER A 277 25.89 7.05 -10.49
N ALA A 278 24.99 7.94 -10.91
CA ALA A 278 25.35 9.27 -11.41
C ALA A 278 25.94 10.17 -10.33
N VAL A 279 25.33 10.23 -9.13
CA VAL A 279 25.84 11.08 -8.05
C VAL A 279 27.13 10.52 -7.42
N ALA A 280 27.35 9.20 -7.48
CA ALA A 280 28.58 8.57 -7.00
C ALA A 280 29.82 9.03 -7.78
N VAL A 281 29.69 9.30 -9.09
CA VAL A 281 30.78 9.86 -9.92
C VAL A 281 31.16 11.29 -9.48
N GLN A 282 30.22 12.00 -8.85
CA GLN A 282 30.38 13.40 -8.42
C GLN A 282 30.66 13.53 -6.91
N ALA A 283 30.92 12.42 -6.20
CA ALA A 283 31.07 12.42 -4.75
C ALA A 283 32.28 13.22 -4.24
N ASP A 284 33.32 13.36 -5.07
CA ASP A 284 34.55 14.09 -4.74
C ASP A 284 34.50 15.59 -5.10
N GLU A 285 33.45 16.05 -5.76
CA GLU A 285 33.28 17.47 -6.10
C GLU A 285 32.85 18.29 -4.88
N GLU A 286 33.31 19.55 -4.75
CA GLU A 286 32.89 20.43 -3.65
C GLU A 286 31.38 20.71 -3.64
N ALA A 287 30.73 20.63 -4.80
CA ALA A 287 29.29 20.81 -4.94
C ALA A 287 28.49 19.61 -4.40
N ILE A 288 27.25 19.87 -3.98
CA ILE A 288 26.31 18.82 -3.58
C ILE A 288 25.48 18.46 -4.81
N ALA A 289 25.62 17.23 -5.28
CA ALA A 289 24.85 16.73 -6.41
C ALA A 289 23.54 16.11 -5.92
N TRP A 290 22.45 16.42 -6.63
CA TRP A 290 21.11 15.91 -6.37
C TRP A 290 20.52 15.34 -7.64
N ARG A 291 19.83 14.22 -7.52
CA ARG A 291 18.97 13.67 -8.56
C ARG A 291 17.62 13.39 -7.94
N MET A 292 16.64 14.22 -8.27
CA MET A 292 15.31 14.19 -7.66
C MET A 292 14.24 13.99 -8.72
N ARG A 293 13.15 13.33 -8.35
CA ARG A 293 11.95 13.12 -9.15
C ARG A 293 10.72 13.33 -8.26
N SER A 294 9.70 13.97 -8.81
CA SER A 294 8.37 14.07 -8.20
C SER A 294 7.41 13.22 -9.02
N VAL A 295 6.52 12.50 -8.34
CA VAL A 295 5.46 11.66 -8.90
C VAL A 295 4.14 12.19 -8.37
N ARG A 296 3.20 12.48 -9.25
CA ARG A 296 1.88 13.03 -8.93
C ARG A 296 0.81 12.04 -9.39
N GLY A 297 -0.10 11.68 -8.47
CA GLY A 297 -1.22 10.80 -8.77
C GLY A 297 -2.38 11.54 -9.43
N LEU A 298 -3.18 10.80 -10.20
CA LEU A 298 -4.44 11.30 -10.78
C LEU A 298 -5.49 11.62 -9.70
N ASP A 299 -5.37 10.99 -8.52
CA ASP A 299 -6.25 11.15 -7.36
C ASP A 299 -6.15 12.54 -6.70
N ARG A 300 -5.22 13.40 -7.14
CA ARG A 300 -4.91 14.73 -6.58
C ARG A 300 -4.51 14.72 -5.10
N ARG A 301 -4.28 13.54 -4.51
CA ARG A 301 -3.95 13.32 -3.09
C ARG A 301 -2.56 12.74 -2.93
N THR A 302 -2.10 11.98 -3.92
CA THR A 302 -0.80 11.35 -3.94
C THR A 302 0.23 12.28 -4.57
N HIS A 303 1.20 12.70 -3.77
CA HIS A 303 2.40 13.39 -4.26
C HIS A 303 3.64 12.82 -3.58
N LEU A 304 4.46 12.13 -4.36
CA LEU A 304 5.65 11.44 -3.88
C LEU A 304 6.91 12.08 -4.46
N GLY A 305 7.91 12.28 -3.61
CA GLY A 305 9.23 12.74 -4.00
C GLY A 305 10.25 11.65 -3.77
N TYR A 306 11.17 11.47 -4.72
CA TYR A 306 12.26 10.51 -4.59
C TYR A 306 13.55 11.13 -5.08
N GLY A 307 14.66 10.82 -4.42
CA GLY A 307 15.94 11.18 -4.98
C GLY A 307 17.14 10.66 -4.25
N VAL A 308 18.30 11.11 -4.73
CA VAL A 308 19.61 10.69 -4.25
C VAL A 308 20.51 11.92 -4.13
N CYS A 309 21.27 11.99 -3.05
CA CYS A 309 22.29 13.01 -2.82
C CYS A 309 23.70 12.41 -2.82
N SER A 310 24.70 13.11 -3.38
CA SER A 310 26.10 12.68 -3.34
C SER A 310 26.76 12.76 -1.96
N ARG A 311 26.15 13.45 -1.00
CA ARG A 311 26.72 13.68 0.34
C ARG A 311 25.99 12.86 1.40
N PRO A 312 26.71 12.33 2.42
CA PRO A 312 26.07 11.72 3.57
C PRO A 312 25.06 12.69 4.20
N HIS A 313 23.97 12.15 4.73
CA HIS A 313 22.99 12.93 5.46
C HIS A 313 23.68 13.84 6.50
N ASP A 314 23.22 15.07 6.70
CA ASP A 314 23.59 15.97 7.80
C ASP A 314 22.52 17.06 7.97
N GLU A 315 22.71 17.98 8.90
CA GLU A 315 21.73 19.06 9.15
C GLU A 315 21.50 19.93 7.90
N LYS A 316 22.55 20.15 7.09
CA LYS A 316 22.44 20.91 5.84
C LYS A 316 21.66 20.12 4.79
N ILE A 317 21.96 18.84 4.60
CA ILE A 317 21.24 17.95 3.68
C ILE A 317 19.78 17.81 4.12
N GLN A 318 19.52 17.64 5.41
CA GLN A 318 18.17 17.56 5.97
C GLN A 318 17.39 18.85 5.70
N HIS A 319 17.99 20.01 5.96
CA HIS A 319 17.36 21.31 5.72
C HIS A 319 17.05 21.54 4.23
N MET A 320 18.03 21.32 3.35
CA MET A 320 17.85 21.50 1.90
C MET A 320 16.81 20.54 1.33
N PHE A 321 16.81 19.28 1.76
CA PHE A 321 15.82 18.30 1.35
C PHE A 321 14.41 18.65 1.86
N GLY A 322 14.31 19.14 3.10
CA GLY A 322 13.05 19.65 3.65
C GLY A 322 12.49 20.83 2.87
N LEU A 323 13.34 21.78 2.47
CA LEU A 323 12.95 22.91 1.63
C LEU A 323 12.50 22.47 0.24
N TRP A 324 13.19 21.50 -0.37
CA TRP A 324 12.77 20.92 -1.64
C TRP A 324 11.37 20.28 -1.52
N ALA A 325 11.12 19.48 -0.49
CA ALA A 325 9.83 18.84 -0.29
C ALA A 325 8.70 19.87 -0.08
N GLN A 326 8.95 20.92 0.72
CA GLN A 326 8.01 22.01 0.94
C GLN A 326 7.73 22.81 -0.35
N LEU A 327 8.76 23.12 -1.15
CA LEU A 327 8.59 23.79 -2.44
C LEU A 327 7.71 22.96 -3.38
N ARG A 328 7.94 21.65 -3.47
CA ARG A 328 7.14 20.78 -4.34
C ARG A 328 5.71 20.65 -3.84
N HIS A 329 5.50 20.57 -2.53
CA HIS A 329 4.17 20.59 -1.93
C HIS A 329 3.43 21.89 -2.29
N TYR A 330 4.09 23.04 -2.11
CA TYR A 330 3.57 24.36 -2.48
C TYR A 330 3.20 24.44 -3.96
N ASP A 331 4.10 24.02 -4.86
CA ASP A 331 3.83 24.04 -6.30
C ASP A 331 2.58 23.23 -6.67
N VAL A 332 2.33 22.09 -5.99
CA VAL A 332 1.13 21.26 -6.21
C VAL A 332 -0.14 21.93 -5.66
N LEU A 333 -0.06 22.58 -4.50
CA LEU A 333 -1.19 23.36 -3.96
C LEU A 333 -1.57 24.52 -4.89
N GLN A 334 -0.58 25.26 -5.40
CA GLN A 334 -0.79 26.38 -6.32
C GLN A 334 -1.33 25.93 -7.69
N ALA A 335 -0.99 24.71 -8.11
CA ALA A 335 -1.51 24.05 -9.30
C ALA A 335 -2.98 23.61 -9.20
N GLY A 336 -3.70 23.98 -8.14
CA GLY A 336 -5.14 23.69 -8.02
C GLY A 336 -5.47 22.32 -7.42
N ALA A 337 -4.48 21.60 -6.87
CA ALA A 337 -4.70 20.43 -6.03
C ALA A 337 -4.98 20.83 -4.58
N ALA A 338 -5.72 21.92 -4.35
CA ALA A 338 -6.15 22.42 -3.05
C ALA A 338 -7.13 21.41 -2.41
N CYS A 339 -6.57 20.30 -1.96
CA CYS A 339 -7.23 19.28 -1.18
C CYS A 339 -6.61 19.34 0.21
N ASP A 340 -7.43 19.55 1.23
CA ASP A 340 -7.01 19.55 2.64
C ASP A 340 -6.32 18.23 3.05
N GLU A 341 -6.48 17.19 2.22
CA GLU A 341 -5.88 15.87 2.40
C GLU A 341 -4.58 15.64 1.59
N LEU A 342 -4.11 16.62 0.80
CA LEU A 342 -2.86 16.48 0.05
C LEU A 342 -1.70 16.26 1.03
N ARG A 343 -1.00 15.14 0.85
CA ARG A 343 0.24 14.85 1.57
C ARG A 343 1.36 14.64 0.59
N THR A 344 2.43 15.38 0.78
CA THR A 344 3.69 15.14 0.07
C THR A 344 4.58 14.27 0.92
N VAL A 345 4.99 13.12 0.39
CA VAL A 345 5.98 12.25 1.01
C VAL A 345 7.21 12.22 0.13
N ALA A 346 8.31 12.74 0.64
CA ALA A 346 9.59 12.75 -0.06
C ALA A 346 10.55 11.77 0.61
N VAL A 347 11.30 11.02 -0.19
CA VAL A 347 12.39 10.14 0.25
C VAL A 347 13.68 10.53 -0.45
N VAL A 348 14.79 10.60 0.29
CA VAL A 348 16.14 10.76 -0.25
C VAL A 348 17.06 9.65 0.25
N LEU A 349 17.86 9.11 -0.66
CA LEU A 349 18.95 8.19 -0.36
C LEU A 349 20.27 8.97 -0.31
N THR A 350 21.06 8.75 0.74
CA THR A 350 22.38 9.37 0.90
C THR A 350 23.44 8.31 1.14
N PRO A 351 24.71 8.54 0.79
CA PRO A 351 25.79 7.67 1.20
C PRO A 351 25.76 7.41 2.71
N PRO A 352 26.07 6.17 3.15
CA PRO A 352 25.99 5.80 4.54
C PRO A 352 27.03 6.59 5.36
N ARG A 353 26.63 7.11 6.52
CA ARG A 353 27.61 7.73 7.45
C ARG A 353 28.57 6.71 8.06
N ARG A 354 28.06 5.50 8.35
CA ARG A 354 28.78 4.39 9.00
C ARG A 354 28.16 3.05 8.63
N GLY A 355 28.98 2.02 8.46
CA GLY A 355 28.53 0.62 8.40
C GLY A 355 28.56 -0.02 7.01
N ARG A 356 27.87 -1.16 6.88
CA ARG A 356 27.85 -2.02 5.68
C ARG A 356 26.67 -1.76 4.73
N ARG A 357 25.77 -0.82 5.06
CA ARG A 357 24.64 -0.48 4.20
C ARG A 357 25.13 0.25 2.95
N GLN A 358 24.39 0.12 1.85
CA GLN A 358 24.72 0.80 0.60
C GLN A 358 24.28 2.27 0.60
N TRP A 359 23.27 2.63 1.40
CA TRP A 359 22.78 3.99 1.60
C TRP A 359 22.11 4.14 2.99
N ASP A 360 21.89 5.39 3.39
CA ASP A 360 20.97 5.80 4.43
C ASP A 360 19.68 6.36 3.80
N THR A 361 18.53 6.01 4.35
CA THR A 361 17.20 6.46 3.87
C THR A 361 16.69 7.58 4.78
N THR A 362 16.37 8.74 4.21
CA THR A 362 15.71 9.86 4.91
C THR A 362 14.37 10.15 4.27
N MET A 363 13.34 10.40 5.09
CA MET A 363 12.00 10.75 4.62
C MET A 363 11.51 12.05 5.26
N VAL A 364 10.79 12.85 4.48
CA VAL A 364 10.08 14.06 4.91
C VAL A 364 8.63 13.93 4.48
N SER A 365 7.70 14.25 5.37
CA SER A 365 6.28 14.40 5.03
C SER A 365 5.85 15.84 5.26
N VAL A 366 5.17 16.42 4.27
CA VAL A 366 4.59 17.77 4.30
C VAL A 366 3.09 17.65 4.08
N PHE A 367 2.31 18.36 4.90
CA PHE A 367 0.85 18.40 4.83
C PHE A 367 0.37 19.78 5.30
N GLY A 368 -0.81 20.20 4.83
CA GLY A 368 -1.38 21.50 5.14
C GLY A 368 -0.76 22.64 4.34
N GLU A 369 -1.14 23.87 4.67
CA GLU A 369 -0.66 25.04 3.95
C GLU A 369 0.83 25.28 4.18
N VAL A 370 1.54 25.57 3.08
CA VAL A 370 2.93 26.03 3.09
C VAL A 370 2.95 27.42 2.46
N GLY A 371 3.56 28.38 3.14
CA GLY A 371 3.75 29.74 2.64
C GLY A 371 5.23 30.05 2.47
N PHE A 372 5.55 30.77 1.41
CA PHE A 372 6.88 31.34 1.19
C PHE A 372 6.77 32.84 0.94
N GLU A 373 7.73 33.61 1.45
CA GLU A 373 7.95 34.97 0.98
C GLU A 373 8.48 34.93 -0.46
N ASP A 374 8.12 35.92 -1.29
CA ASP A 374 8.43 35.95 -2.73
C ASP A 374 9.93 35.80 -3.03
N GLU A 375 10.79 36.45 -2.23
CA GLU A 375 12.25 36.36 -2.37
C GLU A 375 12.77 34.95 -2.04
N THR A 376 12.20 34.32 -1.01
CA THR A 376 12.55 32.95 -0.63
C THR A 376 12.09 31.97 -1.71
N LEU A 377 10.88 32.16 -2.24
CA LEU A 377 10.33 31.32 -3.30
C LEU A 377 11.18 31.42 -4.59
N ALA A 378 11.56 32.63 -4.99
CA ALA A 378 12.44 32.86 -6.14
C ALA A 378 13.81 32.16 -5.95
N THR A 379 14.41 32.32 -4.77
CA THR A 379 15.67 31.65 -4.40
C THR A 379 15.55 30.12 -4.48
N LEU A 380 14.48 29.56 -3.91
CA LEU A 380 14.25 28.11 -3.91
C LEU A 380 14.01 27.56 -5.31
N ARG A 381 13.26 28.27 -6.16
CA ARG A 381 13.04 27.87 -7.56
C ARG A 381 14.30 27.93 -8.40
N SER A 382 15.20 28.89 -8.12
CA SER A 382 16.51 28.94 -8.75
C SER A 382 17.41 27.80 -8.29
N ALA A 383 17.35 27.40 -7.02
CA ALA A 383 18.13 26.29 -6.48
C ALA A 383 17.58 24.91 -6.89
N PHE A 384 16.26 24.82 -7.06
CA PHE A 384 15.53 23.60 -7.38
C PHE A 384 14.55 23.87 -8.54
N PRO A 385 15.03 23.89 -9.79
CA PRO A 385 14.16 24.08 -10.94
C PRO A 385 13.14 22.94 -11.05
N SER A 386 11.93 23.27 -11.53
CA SER A 386 10.80 22.32 -11.64
C SER A 386 10.91 21.38 -12.84
N ALA A 387 11.73 21.72 -13.83
CA ALA A 387 12.11 20.88 -14.95
C ALA A 387 13.59 20.53 -14.83
N LEU A 388 13.96 19.29 -15.18
CA LEU A 388 15.33 18.98 -15.56
C LEU A 388 15.56 19.68 -16.92
N GLU A 389 16.43 20.70 -16.95
CA GLU A 389 17.13 21.03 -18.20
C GLU A 389 18.18 19.96 -18.51
#